data_AF-A0A8I2K143-F1
#
_entry.id   AF-A0A8I2K143-F1
#
_cell.length_a   1.000
_cell.length_b   1.000
_cell.length_c   1.000
_cell.angle_alpha   90.00
_cell.angle_beta   90.00
_cell.angle_gamma   90.00
#
_symmetry.space_group_name_H-M   'P 1'
#
loop_
_entity.id
_entity.type
_entity.pdbx_description
1 polymer ?
#
loop_
_entity_poly.entity_id
_entity_poly.type
_entity_poly.pdbx_seq_one_letter_code
_entity_poly.pdbx_strand_id
1 'polypeptide(L)'
;MRQIRLSFLKVCLGTLVVLAFNVQAVAKIVMNYSDSSFEEQSRGQMETYVVEAAGYFLKSHSDMFLFLNKVEMSDLEGTDFAGLQSIIDCAVVNMQNAQAKYSELTALADSTPYDQTVLQQLAVFDYAAFRDSKGLNSVIYSDVKAYLQSGDVRGVYYKLYWDTQQILDLLILLKSAVDADTLPDMPDVWRANRIYSDTFLFGQYTAEIFYEITGK
;
A
#
# COMPACT_ATOMS: atom_id res chain seq x y z
N MET A 1 -8.20 27.95 -24.30
CA MET A 1 -9.39 27.10 -24.07
C MET A 1 -9.27 25.64 -24.52
N ARG A 2 -8.55 25.29 -25.61
CA ARG A 2 -8.44 23.90 -26.08
C ARG A 2 -7.47 23.02 -25.27
N GLN A 3 -6.46 23.61 -24.64
CA GLN A 3 -5.43 22.92 -23.85
C GLN A 3 -5.94 22.45 -22.47
N ILE A 4 -6.81 23.24 -21.83
CA ILE A 4 -7.40 22.94 -20.51
C ILE A 4 -8.30 21.69 -20.56
N ARG A 5 -8.99 21.47 -21.70
CA ARG A 5 -9.90 20.31 -21.87
C ARG A 5 -9.17 18.98 -22.01
N LEU A 6 -7.91 18.97 -22.47
CA LEU A 6 -7.13 17.73 -22.59
C LEU A 6 -6.54 17.28 -21.24
N SER A 7 -6.17 18.22 -20.37
CA SER A 7 -5.63 17.91 -19.04
C SER A 7 -6.71 17.35 -18.12
N PHE A 8 -7.91 17.97 -18.13
CA PHE A 8 -9.04 17.51 -17.33
C PHE A 8 -9.49 16.08 -17.69
N LEU A 9 -9.52 15.75 -18.99
CA LEU A 9 -9.90 14.42 -19.46
C LEU A 9 -8.89 13.34 -19.02
N LYS A 10 -7.60 13.66 -18.94
CA LYS A 10 -6.56 12.74 -18.46
C LYS A 10 -6.64 12.49 -16.96
N VAL A 11 -6.92 13.54 -16.18
CA VAL A 11 -7.13 13.42 -14.72
C VAL A 11 -8.35 12.55 -14.44
N CYS A 12 -9.50 12.83 -15.07
CA CYS A 12 -10.72 12.02 -14.88
C CYS A 12 -10.54 10.55 -15.29
N LEU A 13 -9.81 10.28 -16.37
CA LEU A 13 -9.53 8.90 -16.81
C LEU A 13 -8.60 8.18 -15.82
N GLY A 14 -7.61 8.88 -15.27
CA GLY A 14 -6.74 8.37 -14.21
C GLY A 14 -7.52 8.06 -12.92
N THR A 15 -8.40 8.96 -12.49
CA THR A 15 -9.23 8.77 -11.29
C THR A 15 -10.23 7.63 -11.44
N LEU A 16 -10.84 7.46 -12.62
CA LEU A 16 -11.78 6.36 -12.90
C LEU A 16 -11.10 4.99 -12.92
N VAL A 17 -9.88 4.89 -13.43
CA VAL A 17 -9.09 3.66 -13.38
C VAL A 17 -8.69 3.36 -11.93
N VAL A 18 -8.21 4.34 -11.17
CA VAL A 18 -7.85 4.15 -9.75
C VAL A 18 -9.06 3.72 -8.92
N LEU A 19 -10.23 4.32 -9.12
CA LEU A 19 -11.46 3.95 -8.38
C LEU A 19 -11.98 2.55 -8.70
N ALA A 20 -11.91 2.11 -9.97
CA ALA A 20 -12.40 0.78 -10.37
C ALA A 20 -11.50 -0.36 -9.87
N PHE A 21 -10.18 -0.14 -9.76
CA PHE A 21 -9.25 -1.14 -9.21
C PHE A 21 -9.32 -1.24 -7.67
N ASN A 22 -9.70 -0.16 -6.97
CA ASN A 22 -9.70 -0.15 -5.51
C ASN A 22 -10.77 -1.05 -4.86
N VAL A 23 -11.98 -1.20 -5.43
CA VAL A 23 -13.07 -1.91 -4.73
C VAL A 23 -12.83 -3.43 -4.65
N GLN A 24 -12.27 -4.05 -5.69
CA GLN A 24 -11.95 -5.49 -5.66
C GLN A 24 -10.63 -5.78 -4.93
N ALA A 25 -9.67 -4.85 -4.98
CA ALA A 25 -8.41 -4.98 -4.27
C ALA A 25 -8.61 -4.85 -2.75
N VAL A 26 -9.46 -3.93 -2.28
CA VAL A 26 -9.75 -3.76 -0.84
C VAL A 26 -10.37 -5.02 -0.24
N ALA A 27 -11.30 -5.69 -0.93
CA ALA A 27 -11.89 -6.94 -0.45
C ALA A 27 -10.87 -8.09 -0.35
N LYS A 28 -9.86 -8.15 -1.24
CA LYS A 28 -8.80 -9.16 -1.20
C LYS A 28 -7.67 -8.84 -0.23
N ILE A 29 -7.32 -7.57 -0.08
CA ILE A 29 -6.28 -7.07 0.85
C ILE A 29 -6.77 -7.17 2.31
N VAL A 30 -8.06 -6.96 2.57
CA VAL A 30 -8.67 -7.12 3.91
C VAL A 30 -8.78 -8.60 4.32
N MET A 31 -8.59 -9.55 3.39
CA MET A 31 -8.58 -10.98 3.69
C MET A 31 -7.16 -11.58 3.68
N ASN A 32 -6.12 -10.77 3.96
CA ASN A 32 -4.73 -11.11 3.68
C ASN A 32 -4.23 -12.43 4.35
N TYR A 33 -4.29 -13.52 3.59
CA TYR A 33 -4.03 -14.91 3.97
C TYR A 33 -2.56 -15.28 4.19
N SER A 34 -1.65 -14.31 4.31
CA SER A 34 -0.22 -14.58 4.53
C SER A 34 0.05 -15.16 5.93
N ASP A 35 -0.86 -14.97 6.88
CA ASP A 35 -0.89 -15.61 8.20
C ASP A 35 -0.89 -17.15 8.09
N SER A 36 -1.50 -17.71 7.04
CA SER A 36 -1.51 -19.15 6.78
C SER A 36 -0.11 -19.75 6.66
N SER A 37 0.90 -18.93 6.34
CA SER A 37 2.32 -19.33 6.28
C SER A 37 2.93 -19.66 7.64
N PHE A 38 2.21 -19.45 8.75
CA PHE A 38 2.72 -19.63 10.10
C PHE A 38 1.93 -20.70 10.86
N GLU A 39 2.48 -21.23 11.95
CA GLU A 39 1.78 -22.24 12.78
C GLU A 39 0.50 -21.69 13.44
N GLU A 40 -0.48 -22.59 13.67
CA GLU A 40 -1.87 -22.26 14.00
C GLU A 40 -2.04 -21.39 15.26
N GLN A 41 -1.15 -21.51 16.24
CA GLN A 41 -1.24 -20.81 17.53
C GLN A 41 -1.19 -19.28 17.41
N SER A 42 -0.53 -18.74 16.39
CA SER A 42 -0.36 -17.29 16.19
C SER A 42 -1.16 -16.72 15.01
N ARG A 43 -1.85 -17.56 14.22
CA ARG A 43 -2.52 -17.15 12.97
C ARG A 43 -3.54 -16.03 13.19
N GLY A 44 -4.45 -16.19 14.15
CA GLY A 44 -5.52 -15.20 14.38
C GLY A 44 -5.01 -13.82 14.79
N GLN A 45 -3.90 -13.76 15.54
CA GLN A 45 -3.29 -12.48 15.90
C GLN A 45 -2.54 -11.86 14.70
N MET A 46 -1.85 -12.66 13.90
CA MET A 46 -1.23 -12.18 12.67
C MET A 46 -2.25 -11.64 11.68
N GLU A 47 -3.35 -12.38 11.44
CA GLU A 47 -4.46 -11.95 10.60
C GLU A 47 -4.97 -10.58 11.07
N THR A 48 -5.22 -10.43 12.37
CA THR A 48 -5.65 -9.15 12.95
C THR A 48 -4.67 -8.02 12.62
N TYR A 49 -3.37 -8.22 12.84
CA TYR A 49 -2.37 -7.18 12.54
C TYR A 49 -2.27 -6.87 11.06
N VAL A 50 -2.36 -7.86 10.17
CA VAL A 50 -2.32 -7.59 8.73
C VAL A 50 -3.54 -6.79 8.30
N VAL A 51 -4.73 -7.15 8.78
CA VAL A 51 -5.98 -6.45 8.48
C VAL A 51 -5.96 -5.02 9.00
N GLU A 52 -5.55 -4.81 10.25
CA GLU A 52 -5.44 -3.48 10.85
C GLU A 52 -4.41 -2.62 10.10
N ALA A 53 -3.20 -3.16 9.87
CA ALA A 53 -2.13 -2.44 9.17
C ALA A 53 -2.56 -2.01 7.76
N ALA A 54 -3.12 -2.94 6.99
CA ALA A 54 -3.60 -2.65 5.64
C ALA A 54 -4.78 -1.66 5.65
N GLY A 55 -5.71 -1.80 6.61
CA GLY A 55 -6.84 -0.87 6.76
C GLY A 55 -6.39 0.56 7.03
N TYR A 56 -5.43 0.75 7.94
CA TYR A 56 -4.85 2.07 8.21
C TYR A 56 -4.04 2.60 7.02
N PHE A 57 -3.25 1.76 6.35
CA PHE A 57 -2.52 2.12 5.15
C PHE A 57 -3.46 2.65 4.06
N LEU A 58 -4.58 1.96 3.80
CA LEU A 58 -5.55 2.35 2.79
C LEU A 58 -6.25 3.67 3.11
N LYS A 59 -6.59 3.92 4.38
CA LYS A 59 -7.12 5.22 4.82
C LYS A 59 -6.12 6.33 4.55
N SER A 60 -4.88 6.12 4.97
CA SER A 60 -3.78 7.06 4.74
C SER A 60 -3.55 7.35 3.24
N HIS A 61 -3.61 6.31 2.40
CA HIS A 61 -3.49 6.45 0.95
C HIS A 61 -4.65 7.26 0.34
N SER A 62 -5.88 7.02 0.81
CA SER A 62 -7.05 7.80 0.40
C SER A 62 -6.91 9.28 0.79
N ASP A 63 -6.45 9.56 2.01
CA ASP A 63 -6.18 10.91 2.49
C ASP A 63 -5.09 11.58 1.63
N MET A 64 -4.04 10.84 1.27
CA MET A 64 -2.97 11.33 0.39
C MET A 64 -3.47 11.67 -1.02
N PHE A 65 -4.39 10.89 -1.60
CA PHE A 65 -4.99 11.24 -2.90
C PHE A 65 -5.81 12.53 -2.82
N LEU A 66 -6.58 12.70 -1.74
CA LEU A 66 -7.34 13.92 -1.51
C LEU A 66 -6.39 15.12 -1.33
N PHE A 67 -5.30 14.94 -0.58
CA PHE A 67 -4.25 15.93 -0.40
C PHE A 67 -3.62 16.35 -1.73
N LEU A 68 -3.17 15.39 -2.53
CA LEU A 68 -2.62 15.62 -3.86
C LEU A 68 -3.60 16.40 -4.74
N ASN A 69 -4.86 16.00 -4.77
CA ASN A 69 -5.89 16.71 -5.55
C ASN A 69 -6.02 18.18 -5.10
N LYS A 70 -6.04 18.45 -3.79
CA LYS A 70 -6.13 19.81 -3.26
C LYS A 70 -4.89 20.66 -3.57
N VAL A 71 -3.70 20.08 -3.49
CA VAL A 71 -2.46 20.77 -3.85
C VAL A 71 -2.46 21.12 -5.34
N GLU A 72 -2.81 20.18 -6.22
CA GLU A 72 -2.83 20.42 -7.68
C GLU A 72 -3.88 21.45 -8.12
N MET A 73 -4.97 21.58 -7.35
CA MET A 73 -6.05 22.53 -7.65
C MET A 73 -5.83 23.93 -7.06
N SER A 74 -4.81 24.12 -6.23
CA SER A 74 -4.55 25.37 -5.51
C SER A 74 -4.38 26.60 -6.40
N ASP A 75 -3.72 26.45 -7.57
CA ASP A 75 -3.55 27.52 -8.55
C ASP A 75 -4.88 28.03 -9.15
N LEU A 76 -5.92 27.19 -9.13
CA LEU A 76 -7.22 27.49 -9.73
C LEU A 76 -8.26 27.92 -8.70
N GLU A 77 -8.25 27.33 -7.51
CA GLU A 77 -9.28 27.51 -6.48
C GLU A 77 -8.80 28.38 -5.31
N GLY A 78 -7.51 28.71 -5.26
CA GLY A 78 -6.85 29.25 -4.09
C GLY A 78 -6.50 28.15 -3.08
N THR A 79 -5.55 28.45 -2.19
CA THR A 79 -5.07 27.48 -1.21
C THR A 79 -5.86 27.57 0.09
N ASP A 80 -6.57 26.49 0.43
CA ASP A 80 -7.17 26.28 1.76
C ASP A 80 -6.19 25.50 2.64
N PHE A 81 -5.30 26.21 3.35
CA PHE A 81 -4.31 25.59 4.22
C PHE A 81 -4.93 24.84 5.39
N ALA A 82 -6.04 25.32 5.97
CA ALA A 82 -6.71 24.61 7.06
C ALA A 82 -7.27 23.25 6.58
N GLY A 83 -7.85 23.22 5.38
CA GLY A 83 -8.27 21.98 4.74
C GLY A 83 -7.10 21.03 4.47
N LEU A 84 -5.99 21.53 3.92
CA LEU A 84 -4.78 20.74 3.68
C LEU A 84 -4.18 20.17 4.97
N GLN A 85 -4.11 20.97 6.05
CA GLN A 85 -3.65 20.57 7.38
C GLN A 85 -4.49 19.40 7.91
N SER A 86 -5.82 19.51 7.87
CA SER A 86 -6.70 18.45 8.34
C SER A 86 -6.48 17.14 7.58
N ILE A 87 -6.30 17.20 6.26
CA ILE A 87 -6.11 16.01 5.43
C ILE A 87 -4.75 15.36 5.72
N ILE A 88 -3.67 16.14 5.73
CA ILE A 88 -2.33 15.59 5.94
C ILE A 88 -2.17 15.05 7.36
N ASP A 89 -2.82 15.65 8.36
CA ASP A 89 -2.85 15.13 9.73
C ASP A 89 -3.52 13.76 9.80
N CYS A 90 -4.67 13.58 9.12
CA CYS A 90 -5.33 12.29 9.00
C CYS A 90 -4.43 11.25 8.31
N ALA A 91 -3.77 11.64 7.20
CA ALA A 91 -2.86 10.76 6.48
C ALA A 91 -1.70 10.30 7.37
N VAL A 92 -1.07 11.22 8.13
CA VAL A 92 0.03 10.95 9.05
C VAL A 92 -0.41 10.00 10.17
N VAL A 93 -1.52 10.29 10.85
CA VAL A 93 -2.02 9.45 11.95
C VAL A 93 -2.33 8.03 11.48
N ASN A 94 -2.99 7.90 10.32
CA ASN A 94 -3.29 6.60 9.75
C ASN A 94 -2.00 5.86 9.36
N MET A 95 -0.99 6.53 8.78
CA MET A 95 0.27 5.86 8.44
C MET A 95 1.07 5.44 9.68
N GLN A 96 1.06 6.24 10.76
CA GLN A 96 1.65 5.87 12.05
C GLN A 96 1.00 4.60 12.61
N ASN A 97 -0.33 4.51 12.57
CA ASN A 97 -1.04 3.32 13.01
C ASN A 97 -0.70 2.10 12.13
N ALA A 98 -0.61 2.27 10.81
CA ALA A 98 -0.19 1.20 9.89
C ALA A 98 1.23 0.70 10.19
N GLN A 99 2.18 1.62 10.35
CA GLN A 99 3.57 1.33 10.68
C GLN A 99 3.70 0.59 12.02
N ALA A 100 2.96 1.03 13.04
CA ALA A 100 2.94 0.36 14.35
C ALA A 100 2.45 -1.09 14.23
N LYS A 101 1.38 -1.32 13.43
CA LYS A 101 0.83 -2.65 13.21
C LYS A 101 1.74 -3.55 12.39
N TYR A 102 2.42 -3.02 11.37
CA TYR A 102 3.47 -3.77 10.68
C TYR A 102 4.66 -4.08 11.58
N SER A 103 5.03 -3.19 12.50
CA SER A 103 6.07 -3.47 13.49
C SER A 103 5.66 -4.62 14.43
N GLU A 104 4.43 -4.58 14.98
CA GLU A 104 3.88 -5.68 15.80
C GLU A 104 3.86 -7.01 15.03
N LEU A 105 3.44 -6.96 13.75
CA LEU A 105 3.41 -8.12 12.88
C LEU A 105 4.80 -8.72 12.63
N THR A 106 5.81 -7.89 12.34
CA THR A 106 7.20 -8.38 12.14
C THR A 106 7.75 -9.08 13.38
N ALA A 107 7.54 -8.51 14.57
CA ALA A 107 7.97 -9.11 15.83
C ALA A 107 7.27 -10.46 16.11
N LEU A 108 5.97 -10.55 15.81
CA LEU A 108 5.22 -11.80 15.95
C LEU A 108 5.68 -12.84 14.92
N ALA A 109 5.92 -12.43 13.67
CA ALA A 109 6.38 -13.31 12.60
C ALA A 109 7.77 -13.89 12.88
N ASP A 110 8.68 -13.12 13.47
CA ASP A 110 10.02 -13.59 13.84
C ASP A 110 10.01 -14.68 14.91
N SER A 111 9.05 -14.61 15.83
CA SER A 111 8.91 -15.58 16.92
C SER A 111 8.02 -16.77 16.57
N THR A 112 7.36 -16.76 15.40
CA THR A 112 6.43 -17.82 15.00
C THR A 112 7.05 -18.68 13.90
N PRO A 113 7.11 -20.02 14.06
CA PRO A 113 7.57 -20.92 13.01
C PRO A 113 6.68 -20.89 11.76
N TYR A 114 7.28 -21.19 10.61
CA TYR A 114 6.54 -21.30 9.35
C TYR A 114 5.81 -22.64 9.23
N ASP A 115 4.63 -22.61 8.62
CA ASP A 115 3.96 -23.78 8.06
C ASP A 115 4.73 -24.26 6.81
N GLN A 116 5.40 -25.40 6.96
CA GLN A 116 6.22 -25.98 5.88
C GLN A 116 5.41 -26.35 4.64
N THR A 117 4.12 -26.63 4.78
CA THR A 117 3.24 -26.97 3.66
C THR A 117 3.07 -25.76 2.75
N VAL A 118 2.83 -24.58 3.35
CA VAL A 118 2.66 -23.33 2.61
C VAL A 118 3.97 -22.92 1.94
N LEU A 119 5.12 -23.09 2.60
CA LEU A 119 6.42 -22.81 1.98
C LEU A 119 6.67 -23.71 0.75
N GLN A 120 6.31 -24.98 0.82
CA GLN A 120 6.43 -25.90 -0.32
C GLN A 120 5.51 -25.47 -1.49
N GLN A 121 4.28 -25.06 -1.19
CA GLN A 121 3.36 -24.54 -2.21
C GLN A 121 3.90 -23.27 -2.87
N LEU A 122 4.43 -22.33 -2.08
CA LEU A 122 5.06 -21.10 -2.59
C LEU A 122 6.28 -21.40 -3.47
N ALA A 123 7.09 -22.41 -3.13
CA ALA A 123 8.28 -22.76 -3.89
C ALA A 123 7.96 -23.34 -5.28
N VAL A 124 6.86 -24.09 -5.41
CA VAL A 124 6.45 -24.74 -6.67
C VAL A 124 5.37 -23.97 -7.45
N PHE A 125 4.92 -22.83 -6.94
CA PHE A 125 3.93 -21.97 -7.59
C PHE A 125 4.41 -21.48 -8.97
N ASP A 126 3.53 -21.50 -9.97
CA ASP A 126 3.85 -21.01 -11.32
C ASP A 126 3.74 -19.48 -11.40
N TYR A 127 4.77 -18.80 -10.89
CA TYR A 127 4.86 -17.33 -10.91
C TYR A 127 4.83 -16.75 -12.33
N ALA A 128 5.31 -17.47 -13.34
CA ALA A 128 5.35 -16.95 -14.71
C ALA A 128 3.94 -16.93 -15.30
N ALA A 129 3.23 -18.05 -15.26
CA ALA A 129 1.86 -18.13 -15.74
C ALA A 129 0.93 -17.20 -14.96
N PHE A 130 1.10 -17.10 -13.64
CA PHE A 130 0.30 -16.21 -12.81
C PHE A 130 0.44 -14.74 -13.23
N ARG A 131 1.68 -14.24 -13.34
CA ARG A 131 1.95 -12.87 -13.78
C ARG A 131 1.32 -12.57 -15.13
N ASP A 132 1.53 -13.46 -16.09
CA ASP A 132 1.09 -13.27 -17.47
C ASP A 132 -0.44 -13.27 -17.57
N SER A 133 -1.12 -14.13 -16.80
CA SER A 133 -2.58 -14.21 -16.76
C SER A 133 -3.25 -12.96 -16.17
N LYS A 134 -2.59 -12.28 -15.23
CA LYS A 134 -3.14 -11.11 -14.54
C LYS A 134 -2.61 -9.78 -15.08
N GLY A 135 -1.62 -9.80 -15.98
CA GLY A 135 -1.02 -8.59 -16.54
C GLY A 135 -0.32 -7.71 -15.51
N LEU A 136 0.35 -8.31 -14.53
CA LEU A 136 0.92 -7.59 -13.37
C LEU A 136 2.13 -6.74 -13.77
N ASN A 137 2.35 -5.64 -13.04
CA ASN A 137 3.54 -4.80 -13.21
C ASN A 137 4.81 -5.64 -12.95
N SER A 138 5.68 -5.73 -13.95
CA SER A 138 6.83 -6.65 -13.91
C SER A 138 7.87 -6.32 -12.84
N VAL A 139 8.04 -5.03 -12.51
CA VAL A 139 9.03 -4.60 -11.53
C VAL A 139 8.57 -4.99 -10.13
N ILE A 140 7.36 -4.57 -9.75
CA ILE A 140 6.79 -4.85 -8.43
C ILE A 140 6.59 -6.37 -8.25
N TYR A 141 6.13 -7.04 -9.30
CA TYR A 141 5.94 -8.49 -9.25
C TYR A 141 7.26 -9.26 -9.08
N SER A 142 8.36 -8.78 -9.65
CA SER A 142 9.66 -9.41 -9.47
C SER A 142 10.10 -9.40 -8.00
N ASP A 143 9.83 -8.31 -7.29
CA ASP A 143 10.13 -8.20 -5.86
C ASP A 143 9.28 -9.17 -5.03
N VAL A 144 7.96 -9.21 -5.28
CA VAL A 144 7.04 -10.16 -4.61
C VAL A 144 7.50 -11.59 -4.83
N LYS A 145 7.80 -11.95 -6.09
CA LYS A 145 8.30 -13.28 -6.44
C LYS A 145 9.58 -13.61 -5.70
N ALA A 146 10.53 -12.68 -5.57
CA ALA A 146 11.80 -12.93 -4.90
C ALA A 146 11.62 -13.37 -3.44
N TYR A 147 10.73 -12.69 -2.70
CA TYR A 147 10.39 -13.08 -1.33
C TYR A 147 9.65 -14.42 -1.29
N LEU A 148 8.55 -14.53 -2.03
CA LEU A 148 7.66 -15.67 -1.91
C LEU A 148 8.27 -16.98 -2.44
N GLN A 149 8.99 -16.93 -3.57
CA GLN A 149 9.62 -18.12 -4.15
C GLN A 149 10.74 -18.67 -3.27
N SER A 150 11.40 -17.81 -2.48
CA SER A 150 12.42 -18.24 -1.51
C SER A 150 11.84 -18.65 -0.15
N GLY A 151 10.51 -18.53 0.02
CA GLY A 151 9.83 -18.79 1.29
C GLY A 151 10.02 -17.71 2.35
N ASP A 152 10.51 -16.53 1.98
CA ASP A 152 10.76 -15.41 2.89
C ASP A 152 9.50 -14.54 3.08
N VAL A 153 8.49 -15.10 3.76
CA VAL A 153 7.24 -14.38 4.07
C VAL A 153 7.47 -13.27 5.10
N ARG A 154 8.41 -13.46 6.05
CA ARG A 154 8.84 -12.38 6.97
C ARG A 154 9.40 -11.18 6.20
N GLY A 155 10.20 -11.42 5.16
CA GLY A 155 10.75 -10.38 4.30
C GLY A 155 9.67 -9.49 3.66
N VAL A 156 8.50 -10.06 3.34
CA VAL A 156 7.32 -9.29 2.89
C VAL A 156 6.87 -8.30 3.98
N TYR A 157 6.69 -8.77 5.21
CA TYR A 157 6.26 -7.91 6.32
C TYR A 157 7.28 -6.83 6.64
N TYR A 158 8.57 -7.17 6.60
CA TYR A 158 9.65 -6.20 6.74
C TYR A 158 9.64 -5.15 5.65
N LYS A 159 9.43 -5.54 4.39
CA LYS A 159 9.30 -4.59 3.30
C LYS A 159 8.11 -3.65 3.50
N LEU A 160 6.94 -4.17 3.85
CA LEU A 160 5.77 -3.35 4.13
C LEU A 160 6.01 -2.37 5.28
N TYR A 161 6.64 -2.83 6.37
CA TYR A 161 7.06 -1.96 7.47
C TYR A 161 7.97 -0.82 6.98
N TRP A 162 9.05 -1.13 6.26
CA TRP A 162 9.99 -0.11 5.78
C TRP A 162 9.39 0.84 4.76
N ASP A 163 8.50 0.36 3.90
CA ASP A 163 7.75 1.20 2.98
C ASP A 163 6.84 2.17 3.74
N THR A 164 6.11 1.69 4.76
CA THR A 164 5.27 2.58 5.59
C THR A 164 6.09 3.63 6.35
N GLN A 165 7.30 3.29 6.81
CA GLN A 165 8.21 4.26 7.41
C GLN A 165 8.63 5.35 6.40
N GLN A 166 9.04 4.95 5.19
CA GLN A 166 9.42 5.91 4.15
C GLN A 166 8.27 6.83 3.74
N ILE A 167 7.05 6.28 3.67
CA ILE A 167 5.85 7.07 3.41
C ILE A 167 5.61 8.05 4.55
N LEU A 168 5.67 7.59 5.80
CA LEU A 168 5.48 8.45 6.97
C LEU A 168 6.48 9.62 7.00
N ASP A 169 7.76 9.36 6.72
CA ASP A 169 8.79 10.41 6.67
C ASP A 169 8.46 11.47 5.62
N LEU A 170 7.94 11.05 4.44
CA LEU A 170 7.48 11.98 3.40
C LEU A 170 6.22 12.73 3.82
N LEU A 171 5.24 12.09 4.44
CA LEU A 171 4.05 12.79 4.94
C LEU A 171 4.41 13.86 5.97
N ILE A 172 5.38 13.59 6.86
CA ILE A 172 5.88 14.57 7.84
C ILE A 172 6.55 15.75 7.14
N LEU A 173 7.34 15.48 6.09
CA LEU A 173 7.92 16.53 5.25
C LEU A 173 6.83 17.39 4.61
N LEU A 174 5.84 16.77 3.96
CA LEU A 174 4.71 17.47 3.33
C LEU A 174 3.91 18.28 4.35
N LYS A 175 3.64 17.70 5.52
CA LYS A 175 2.98 18.37 6.63
C LYS A 175 3.75 19.62 7.07
N SER A 176 5.07 19.54 7.19
CA SER A 176 5.89 20.68 7.62
C SER A 176 5.76 21.91 6.70
N ALA A 177 5.59 21.70 5.38
CA ALA A 177 5.35 22.78 4.45
C ALA A 177 3.97 23.42 4.68
N VAL A 178 2.96 22.58 4.84
CA VAL A 178 1.57 23.01 5.06
C VAL A 178 1.39 23.71 6.42
N ASP A 179 2.07 23.25 7.47
CA ASP A 179 2.10 23.89 8.80
C ASP A 179 2.75 25.28 8.76
N ALA A 180 3.60 25.54 7.75
CA ALA A 180 4.21 26.85 7.48
C ALA A 180 3.39 27.72 6.52
N ASP A 181 2.13 27.34 6.21
CA ASP A 181 1.29 27.97 5.20
C ASP A 181 1.97 28.05 3.83
N THR A 182 2.71 27.00 3.47
CA THR A 182 3.35 26.85 2.16
C THR A 182 2.89 25.57 1.47
N LEU A 183 2.73 25.61 0.15
CA LEU A 183 2.47 24.41 -0.61
C LEU A 183 3.73 23.55 -0.65
N PRO A 184 3.61 22.22 -0.47
CA PRO A 184 4.75 21.33 -0.62
C PRO A 184 5.22 21.28 -2.07
N ASP A 185 6.50 20.95 -2.25
CA ASP A 185 7.08 20.73 -3.57
C ASP A 185 6.41 19.54 -4.27
N MET A 186 5.85 19.78 -5.46
CA MET A 186 5.16 18.74 -6.24
C MET A 186 5.97 17.46 -6.47
N PRO A 187 7.30 17.50 -6.71
CA PRO A 187 8.13 16.30 -6.76
C PRO A 187 8.02 15.40 -5.51
N ASP A 188 7.91 15.98 -4.32
CA ASP A 188 7.77 15.22 -3.07
C ASP A 188 6.36 14.63 -2.92
N VAL A 189 5.33 15.38 -3.33
CA VAL A 189 3.94 14.89 -3.37
C VAL A 189 3.82 13.70 -4.32
N TRP A 190 4.39 13.80 -5.53
CA TRP A 190 4.41 12.71 -6.49
C TRP A 190 5.25 11.52 -6.02
N ARG A 191 6.36 11.79 -5.33
CA ARG A 191 7.20 10.74 -4.73
C ARG A 191 6.41 9.97 -3.68
N ALA A 192 5.69 10.64 -2.78
CA ALA A 192 4.83 9.98 -1.80
C ALA A 192 3.79 9.10 -2.50
N ASN A 193 3.04 9.66 -3.46
CA ASN A 193 2.03 8.92 -4.23
C ASN A 193 2.58 7.69 -4.94
N ARG A 194 3.79 7.78 -5.51
CA ARG A 194 4.46 6.64 -6.16
C ARG A 194 4.74 5.53 -5.15
N ILE A 195 5.32 5.85 -3.99
CA ILE A 195 5.65 4.84 -2.97
C ILE A 195 4.36 4.19 -2.45
N TYR A 196 3.31 4.96 -2.16
CA TYR A 196 1.99 4.40 -1.82
C TYR A 196 1.49 3.41 -2.88
N SER A 197 1.56 3.79 -4.16
CA SER A 197 1.08 2.94 -5.26
C SER A 197 1.89 1.65 -5.38
N ASP A 198 3.22 1.75 -5.29
CA ASP A 198 4.11 0.60 -5.37
C ASP A 198 3.89 -0.36 -4.18
N THR A 199 3.78 0.17 -2.96
CA THR A 199 3.52 -0.61 -1.74
C THR A 199 2.12 -1.25 -1.76
N PHE A 200 1.11 -0.54 -2.25
CA PHE A 200 -0.23 -1.07 -2.42
C PHE A 200 -0.23 -2.28 -3.38
N LEU A 201 0.39 -2.13 -4.55
CA LEU A 201 0.48 -3.21 -5.54
C LEU A 201 1.31 -4.39 -5.01
N PHE A 202 2.40 -4.13 -4.29
CA PHE A 202 3.21 -5.18 -3.65
C PHE A 202 2.37 -6.01 -2.66
N GLY A 203 1.62 -5.33 -1.77
CA GLY A 203 0.71 -5.99 -0.83
C GLY A 203 -0.41 -6.76 -1.53
N GLN A 204 -1.02 -6.17 -2.57
CA GLN A 204 -2.07 -6.83 -3.36
C GLN A 204 -1.56 -8.10 -4.03
N TYR A 205 -0.43 -8.03 -4.73
CA TYR A 205 0.13 -9.18 -5.46
C TYR A 205 0.50 -10.31 -4.51
N THR A 206 1.03 -9.96 -3.34
CA THR A 206 1.29 -10.93 -2.26
C THR A 206 0.00 -11.63 -1.84
N ALA A 207 -1.05 -10.86 -1.53
CA ALA A 207 -2.35 -11.39 -1.12
C ALA A 207 -2.95 -12.33 -2.17
N GLU A 208 -2.86 -11.96 -3.45
CA GLU A 208 -3.40 -12.77 -4.54
C GLU A 208 -2.65 -14.10 -4.72
N ILE A 209 -1.34 -14.16 -4.51
CA ILE A 209 -0.61 -15.43 -4.55
C ILE A 209 -1.04 -16.34 -3.40
N PHE A 210 -1.17 -15.80 -2.19
CA PHE A 210 -1.67 -16.58 -1.05
C PHE A 210 -3.09 -17.09 -1.26
N TYR A 211 -3.95 -16.28 -1.89
CA TYR A 211 -5.29 -16.69 -2.28
C TYR A 211 -5.27 -17.91 -3.22
N GLU A 212 -4.44 -17.88 -4.27
CA GLU A 212 -4.39 -18.97 -5.26
C GLU A 212 -3.83 -20.27 -4.68
N ILE A 213 -2.84 -20.22 -3.77
CA ILE A 213 -2.26 -21.46 -3.19
C ILE A 213 -3.12 -22.06 -2.07
N THR A 214 -3.88 -21.25 -1.35
CA THR A 214 -4.74 -21.73 -0.26
C THR A 214 -6.14 -22.12 -0.70
N GLY A 215 -6.55 -21.75 -1.92
CA GLY A 215 -7.76 -22.24 -2.58
C GLY A 215 -9.07 -21.85 -1.89
N LYS A 216 -9.06 -20.75 -1.13
CA LYS A 216 -10.25 -20.17 -0.49
C LYS A 216 -10.90 -19.12 -1.36
#